data_AF-A0A3M1GAH0-F1
#
_entry.id   AF-A0A3M1GAH0-F1
#
_cell.length_a   1.000
_cell.length_b   1.000
_cell.length_c   1.000
_cell.angle_alpha   90.00
_cell.angle_beta   90.00
_cell.angle_gamma   90.00
#
_symmetry.space_group_name_H-M   'P 1'
#
loop_
_entity.id
_entity.type
_entity.pdbx_description
1 polymer ?
#
loop_
_entity_poly.entity_id
_entity_poly.type
_entity_poly.pdbx_seq_one_letter_code
_entity_poly.pdbx_strand_id
1 'polypeptide(L)'
;TEGTIWLNHFLRTGMEMFTAARGGYVAEKAETETGWLFPVGDEVHELGYVHMFRDMFKAMDEGRAPEETFYDGYVVNAVMDACYRSAESKQWEPVQLDDWRAPAPTPRIHVAPTLVDGMALVKEEKMPDGRLKRILCDQETGEIVERVVEG
;
A
#
# COMPACT_ATOMS: atom_id res chain seq x y z
N THR A 1 23.76 26.92 -14.11
CA THR A 1 24.01 25.52 -13.69
C THR A 1 24.87 25.55 -12.45
N GLU A 2 24.26 25.48 -11.27
CA GLU A 2 24.96 25.52 -9.98
C GLU A 2 24.91 24.13 -9.35
N GLY A 3 25.66 23.18 -9.90
CA GLY A 3 25.65 21.81 -9.41
C GLY A 3 26.52 20.84 -10.20
N THR A 4 26.63 19.61 -9.72
CA THR A 4 27.39 18.52 -10.35
C THR A 4 26.64 17.20 -10.20
N ILE A 5 26.72 16.35 -11.20
CA ILE A 5 26.24 14.96 -11.17
C ILE A 5 27.46 14.06 -11.19
N TRP A 6 27.51 13.07 -10.30
CA TRP A 6 28.58 12.10 -10.19
C TRP A 6 28.08 10.67 -10.38
N LEU A 7 28.86 9.88 -11.12
CA LEU A 7 28.63 8.47 -11.39
C LEU A 7 29.93 7.71 -11.12
N ASN A 8 29.87 6.67 -10.31
CA ASN A 8 31.02 5.81 -10.03
C ASN A 8 30.65 4.33 -10.14
N HIS A 9 30.63 3.84 -11.38
CA HIS A 9 30.23 2.48 -11.72
C HIS A 9 31.15 1.37 -11.15
N PHE A 10 32.30 1.71 -10.56
CA PHE A 10 33.22 0.73 -9.96
C PHE A 10 32.99 0.50 -8.48
N LEU A 11 32.57 1.53 -7.74
CA LEU A 11 32.48 1.48 -6.28
C LEU A 11 31.06 1.67 -5.76
N ARG A 12 30.13 2.18 -6.57
CA ARG A 12 28.75 2.49 -6.16
C ARG A 12 27.75 2.29 -7.30
N THR A 13 26.52 1.95 -6.94
CA THR A 13 25.38 1.93 -7.84
C THR A 13 24.57 3.22 -7.66
N GLY A 14 24.02 3.76 -8.74
CA GLY A 14 23.22 4.98 -8.72
C GLY A 14 23.99 6.23 -9.13
N MET A 15 23.35 7.39 -8.92
CA MET A 15 23.89 8.71 -9.22
C MET A 15 23.80 9.60 -8.00
N GLU A 16 24.84 10.39 -7.77
CA GLU A 16 24.89 11.38 -6.70
C GLU A 16 24.86 12.77 -7.34
N MET A 17 24.05 13.67 -6.80
CA MET A 17 23.95 15.03 -7.31
C MET A 17 24.27 16.02 -6.18
N PHE A 18 24.97 17.10 -6.52
CA PHE A 18 25.11 18.25 -5.65
C PHE A 18 24.49 19.47 -6.31
N THR A 19 23.64 20.20 -5.61
CA THR A 19 23.06 21.47 -6.08
C THR A 19 23.36 22.60 -5.10
N ALA A 20 23.93 23.69 -5.62
CA ALA A 20 24.07 24.96 -4.93
C ALA A 20 22.94 25.95 -5.31
N ALA A 21 22.12 25.60 -6.30
CA ALA A 21 21.03 26.43 -6.77
C ALA A 21 19.96 26.60 -5.69
N ARG A 22 19.63 27.86 -5.36
CA ARG A 22 18.42 28.19 -4.58
C ARG A 22 17.24 28.33 -5.54
N GLY A 23 16.56 27.24 -5.84
CA GLY A 23 15.45 27.29 -6.80
C GLY A 23 14.52 26.10 -6.74
N GLY A 24 13.46 26.22 -5.93
CA GLY A 24 12.22 25.45 -6.05
C GLY A 24 12.35 23.94 -5.98
N TYR A 25 11.25 23.24 -6.23
CA TYR A 25 11.13 21.78 -6.09
C TYR A 25 12.07 21.03 -7.05
N VAL A 26 13.22 20.57 -6.55
CA VAL A 26 14.24 19.84 -7.34
C VAL A 26 13.96 18.33 -7.38
N ALA A 27 13.47 17.76 -6.28
CA ALA A 27 13.11 16.34 -6.19
C ALA A 27 12.02 16.10 -5.14
N GLU A 28 11.14 15.14 -5.42
CA GLU A 28 9.93 14.87 -4.62
C GLU A 28 10.19 14.39 -3.20
N LYS A 29 11.40 13.89 -2.94
CA LYS A 29 11.84 13.36 -1.64
C LYS A 29 13.14 13.99 -1.16
N ALA A 30 13.49 15.17 -1.66
CA ALA A 30 14.68 15.88 -1.18
C ALA A 30 14.36 16.60 0.13
N GLU A 31 15.14 16.27 1.18
CA GLU A 31 15.08 16.96 2.47
C GLU A 31 15.47 18.45 2.37
N THR A 32 16.25 18.83 1.35
CA THR A 32 16.75 20.19 1.15
C THR A 32 16.80 20.61 -0.32
N GLU A 33 16.56 21.89 -0.60
CA GLU A 33 16.66 22.49 -1.95
C GLU A 33 18.12 22.70 -2.41
N THR A 34 19.06 22.66 -1.46
CA THR A 34 20.51 22.81 -1.68
C THR A 34 21.25 21.69 -0.96
N GLY A 35 22.36 21.20 -1.53
CA GLY A 35 23.21 20.18 -0.93
C GLY A 35 23.30 18.90 -1.75
N TRP A 36 23.63 17.79 -1.07
CA TRP A 36 23.71 16.46 -1.68
C TRP A 36 22.33 15.85 -1.84
N LEU A 37 22.07 15.30 -3.02
CA LEU A 37 20.86 14.62 -3.42
C LEU A 37 21.22 13.23 -3.95
N PHE A 38 20.40 12.25 -3.60
CA PHE A 38 20.56 10.84 -3.99
C PHE A 38 19.31 10.38 -4.73
N PRO A 39 19.12 10.82 -5.98
CA PRO A 39 17.93 10.49 -6.74
C PRO A 39 17.88 9.00 -7.07
N VAL A 40 16.68 8.43 -6.97
CA VAL A 40 16.38 7.07 -7.39
C VAL A 40 15.81 7.13 -8.80
N GLY A 41 16.45 6.45 -9.75
CA GLY A 41 16.08 6.52 -11.17
C GLY A 41 14.72 5.88 -11.48
N ASP A 42 14.47 4.70 -10.92
CA ASP A 42 13.21 3.97 -11.01
C ASP A 42 12.75 3.62 -9.60
N GLU A 43 12.12 4.58 -8.90
CA GLU A 43 11.66 4.41 -7.52
C GLU A 43 10.75 3.19 -7.36
N VAL A 44 9.90 2.92 -8.35
CA VAL A 44 8.92 1.84 -8.29
C VAL A 44 9.60 0.47 -8.30
N HIS A 45 10.66 0.33 -9.08
CA HIS A 45 11.46 -0.89 -9.13
C HIS A 45 12.45 -1.01 -7.97
N GLU A 46 13.19 0.07 -7.68
CA GLU A 46 14.26 0.11 -6.67
C GLU A 46 13.72 -0.03 -5.24
N LEU A 47 12.51 0.47 -4.96
CA LEU A 47 11.84 0.24 -3.67
C LEU A 47 11.15 -1.14 -3.59
N GLY A 48 11.25 -1.96 -4.63
CA GLY A 48 10.79 -3.34 -4.62
C GLY A 48 9.27 -3.53 -4.78
N TYR A 49 8.49 -2.47 -5.02
CA TYR A 49 7.02 -2.57 -5.10
C TYR A 49 6.56 -3.59 -6.15
N VAL A 50 7.20 -3.61 -7.32
CA VAL A 50 6.87 -4.56 -8.39
C VAL A 50 7.09 -6.01 -7.93
N HIS A 51 8.17 -6.26 -7.20
CA HIS A 51 8.50 -7.58 -6.70
C HIS A 51 7.55 -8.03 -5.59
N MET A 52 7.24 -7.12 -4.66
CA MET A 52 6.27 -7.33 -3.59
C MET A 52 4.88 -7.69 -4.15
N PHE A 53 4.34 -6.89 -5.07
CA PHE A 53 3.03 -7.19 -5.68
C PHE A 53 3.04 -8.48 -6.48
N ARG A 54 4.13 -8.76 -7.22
CA ARG A 54 4.27 -10.00 -7.97
C ARG A 54 4.25 -11.22 -7.04
N ASP A 55 4.96 -11.19 -5.91
CA ASP A 55 4.92 -12.30 -4.95
C ASP A 55 3.52 -12.46 -4.36
N MET A 56 2.90 -11.37 -3.91
CA MET A 56 1.56 -11.39 -3.32
C MET A 56 0.52 -12.04 -4.25
N PHE A 57 0.44 -11.60 -5.52
CA PHE A 57 -0.54 -12.16 -6.47
C PHE A 57 -0.20 -13.60 -6.84
N LYS A 58 1.07 -13.92 -7.04
CA LYS A 58 1.51 -15.29 -7.32
C LYS A 58 1.17 -16.23 -6.15
N ALA A 59 1.38 -15.78 -4.91
CA ALA A 59 1.05 -16.54 -3.72
C ALA A 59 -0.46 -16.85 -3.64
N MET A 60 -1.29 -15.87 -4.01
CA MET A 60 -2.74 -16.03 -4.09
C MET A 60 -3.15 -17.06 -5.14
N ASP A 61 -2.57 -17.00 -6.35
CA ASP A 61 -2.85 -17.97 -7.43
C ASP A 61 -2.40 -19.39 -7.07
N GLU A 62 -1.27 -19.52 -6.37
CA GLU A 62 -0.69 -20.80 -5.95
C GLU A 62 -1.31 -21.36 -4.65
N GLY A 63 -2.15 -20.58 -3.96
CA GLY A 63 -2.74 -20.98 -2.68
C GLY A 63 -1.71 -21.14 -1.54
N ARG A 64 -0.59 -20.41 -1.60
CA ARG A 64 0.44 -20.38 -0.55
C ARG A 64 0.43 -19.06 0.21
N ALA A 65 1.18 -18.99 1.31
CA ALA A 65 1.45 -17.71 1.95
C ALA A 65 2.40 -16.84 1.08
N PRO A 66 2.21 -15.50 1.06
CA PRO A 66 3.21 -14.57 0.54
C PRO A 66 4.49 -14.61 1.38
N GLU A 67 5.59 -14.08 0.84
CA GLU A 67 6.89 -14.01 1.50
C GLU A 67 6.82 -13.19 2.80
N GLU A 68 6.23 -11.99 2.74
CA GLU A 68 5.81 -11.24 3.93
C GLU A 68 4.33 -11.45 4.26
N THR A 69 4.07 -11.89 5.48
CA THR A 69 2.74 -12.07 6.02
C THR A 69 2.33 -10.91 6.92
N PHE A 70 1.05 -10.85 7.27
CA PHE A 70 0.57 -9.89 8.26
C PHE A 70 1.28 -10.05 9.63
N TYR A 71 1.70 -11.28 9.99
CA TYR A 71 2.41 -11.53 11.24
C TYR A 71 3.79 -10.86 11.28
N ASP A 72 4.47 -10.77 10.14
CA ASP A 72 5.77 -10.09 10.06
C ASP A 72 5.62 -8.59 10.35
N GLY A 73 4.55 -7.96 9.85
CA GLY A 73 4.20 -6.59 10.20
C GLY A 73 3.89 -6.39 11.69
N TYR A 74 3.26 -7.37 12.34
CA TYR A 74 3.06 -7.36 13.79
C TYR A 74 4.39 -7.38 14.56
N VAL A 75 5.35 -8.23 14.14
CA VAL A 75 6.67 -8.30 14.75
C VAL A 75 7.42 -6.96 14.60
N VAL A 76 7.35 -6.31 13.44
CA VAL A 76 7.94 -4.98 13.22
C VAL A 76 7.36 -3.96 14.21
N ASN A 77 6.05 -3.94 14.40
CA ASN A 77 5.42 -3.04 15.38
C ASN A 77 5.87 -3.34 16.82
N ALA A 78 5.97 -4.61 17.20
CA ALA A 78 6.47 -4.99 18.53
C ALA A 78 7.93 -4.54 18.77
N VAL A 79 8.77 -4.56 17.72
CA VAL A 79 10.12 -4.00 17.77
C VAL A 79 10.08 -2.48 17.91
N MET A 80 9.24 -1.79 17.15
CA MET A 80 9.06 -0.34 17.27
C MET A 80 8.59 0.06 18.68
N ASP A 81 7.66 -0.68 19.27
CA ASP A 81 7.20 -0.45 20.64
C ASP A 81 8.33 -0.63 21.66
N ALA A 82 9.20 -1.63 21.47
CA ALA A 82 10.38 -1.81 22.31
C ALA A 82 11.37 -0.63 22.17
N CYS A 83 11.57 -0.11 20.96
CA CYS A 83 12.38 1.08 20.72
C CYS A 83 11.81 2.31 21.45
N TYR A 84 10.49 2.52 21.40
CA TYR A 84 9.85 3.62 22.13
C TYR A 84 9.98 3.49 23.64
N ARG A 85 9.74 2.29 24.20
CA ARG A 85 9.97 2.03 25.63
C ARG A 85 11.43 2.28 26.03
N SER A 86 12.38 1.83 25.20
CA SER A 86 13.81 2.00 25.47
C SER A 86 14.22 3.47 25.46
N ALA A 87 13.67 4.27 24.54
CA ALA A 87 13.91 5.70 24.50
C ALA A 87 13.41 6.41 25.77
N GLU A 88 12.26 5.99 26.31
CA GLU A 88 11.69 6.53 27.53
C GLU A 88 12.45 6.07 28.78
N SER A 89 12.72 4.77 28.92
CA SER A 89 13.36 4.18 30.10
C SER A 89 14.88 4.38 30.14
N LYS A 90 15.49 4.69 28.98
CA LYS A 90 16.95 4.77 28.76
C LYS A 90 17.68 3.46 29.06
N GLN A 91 16.98 2.35 28.92
CA GLN A 91 17.49 1.01 29.19
C GLN A 91 17.18 0.08 28.02
N TRP A 92 17.82 -1.10 28.03
CA TRP A 92 17.48 -2.16 27.10
C TRP A 92 16.10 -2.71 27.46
N GLU A 93 15.14 -2.56 26.55
CA GLU A 93 13.79 -3.07 26.71
C GLU A 93 13.59 -4.31 25.83
N PRO A 94 12.99 -5.39 26.36
CA PRO A 94 12.72 -6.57 25.55
C PRO A 94 11.64 -6.28 24.50
N VAL A 95 11.77 -6.93 23.35
CA VAL A 95 10.69 -7.05 22.36
C VAL A 95 9.64 -7.99 22.93
N GLN A 96 8.42 -7.48 23.13
CA GLN A 96 7.31 -8.23 23.67
C GLN A 96 6.44 -8.72 22.51
N LEU A 97 6.36 -10.03 22.35
CA LEU A 97 5.48 -10.67 21.38
C LEU A 97 4.37 -11.38 22.16
N ASP A 98 3.15 -10.88 22.03
CA ASP A 98 1.97 -11.61 22.43
C ASP A 98 1.77 -12.77 21.45
N ASP A 99 1.35 -13.94 21.95
CA ASP A 99 0.94 -15.06 21.10
C ASP A 99 -0.45 -14.77 20.50
N TRP A 100 -0.51 -13.73 19.69
CA TRP A 100 -1.76 -13.21 19.14
C TRP A 100 -2.23 -14.00 17.93
N ARG A 101 -1.43 -14.98 17.44
CA ARG A 101 -1.69 -15.77 16.22
C ARG A 101 -3.17 -16.11 16.18
N ALA A 102 -3.88 -15.46 15.27
CA ALA A 102 -5.33 -15.56 15.24
C ALA A 102 -5.70 -17.05 15.25
N PRO A 103 -6.63 -17.49 16.10
CA PRO A 103 -7.15 -18.85 16.01
C PRO A 103 -7.70 -19.11 14.60
N ALA A 104 -8.06 -20.37 14.33
CA ALA A 104 -8.56 -20.84 13.05
C ALA A 104 -9.37 -19.77 12.30
N PRO A 105 -9.12 -19.58 10.98
CA PRO A 105 -9.57 -18.43 10.22
C PRO A 105 -11.04 -18.10 10.53
N THR A 106 -11.29 -16.86 10.95
CA THR A 106 -12.63 -16.38 11.21
C THR A 106 -13.51 -16.69 10.00
N PRO A 107 -14.71 -17.28 10.19
CA PRO A 107 -15.63 -17.50 9.09
C PRO A 107 -15.77 -16.21 8.29
N ARG A 108 -15.67 -16.32 6.96
CA ARG A 108 -15.82 -15.16 6.08
C ARG A 108 -17.10 -14.44 6.46
N ILE A 109 -16.99 -13.15 6.79
CA ILE A 109 -18.16 -12.32 7.04
C ILE A 109 -18.87 -12.18 5.70
N HIS A 110 -19.93 -12.95 5.53
CA HIS A 110 -20.84 -12.78 4.41
C HIS A 110 -21.85 -11.71 4.79
N VAL A 111 -21.70 -10.52 4.21
CA VAL A 111 -22.78 -9.55 4.18
C VAL A 111 -23.75 -10.04 3.11
N ALA A 112 -24.96 -10.44 3.52
CA ALA A 112 -26.01 -10.76 2.57
C ALA A 112 -26.27 -9.50 1.72
N PRO A 113 -26.12 -9.55 0.39
CA PRO A 113 -26.34 -8.38 -0.44
C PRO A 113 -27.80 -7.95 -0.36
N THR A 114 -28.03 -6.64 -0.34
CA THR A 114 -29.39 -6.10 -0.50
C THR A 114 -29.92 -6.51 -1.87
N LEU A 115 -31.06 -7.18 -1.91
CA LEU A 115 -31.68 -7.59 -3.17
C LEU A 115 -32.67 -6.53 -3.67
N VAL A 116 -32.59 -6.22 -4.96
CA VAL A 116 -33.54 -5.39 -5.70
C VAL A 116 -33.98 -6.18 -6.92
N ASP A 117 -35.28 -6.44 -7.04
CA ASP A 117 -35.87 -7.25 -8.12
C ASP A 117 -35.20 -8.63 -8.30
N GLY A 118 -34.80 -9.25 -7.20
CA GLY A 118 -34.12 -10.55 -7.19
C GLY A 118 -32.62 -10.51 -7.49
N MET A 119 -32.04 -9.34 -7.78
CA MET A 119 -30.62 -9.15 -8.07
C MET A 119 -29.91 -8.44 -6.92
N ALA A 120 -28.62 -8.73 -6.71
CA ALA A 120 -27.82 -8.06 -5.68
C ALA A 120 -27.50 -6.62 -6.07
N LEU A 121 -27.82 -5.66 -5.20
CA LEU A 121 -27.44 -4.26 -5.38
C LEU A 121 -25.94 -4.10 -5.12
N VAL A 122 -25.19 -3.80 -6.18
CA VAL A 122 -23.75 -3.51 -6.12
C VAL A 122 -23.51 -2.07 -5.70
N LYS A 123 -24.24 -1.13 -6.31
CA LYS A 123 -24.08 0.30 -6.08
C LYS A 123 -25.37 1.04 -6.46
N GLU A 124 -25.69 2.10 -5.71
CA GLU A 124 -26.66 3.10 -6.12
C GLU A 124 -25.96 4.46 -6.26
N GLU A 125 -26.26 5.18 -7.34
CA GLU A 125 -25.67 6.48 -7.66
C GLU A 125 -26.77 7.48 -8.01
N LYS A 126 -26.75 8.64 -7.36
CA LYS A 126 -27.67 9.73 -7.69
C LYS A 126 -27.14 10.52 -8.88
N MET A 127 -27.94 10.55 -9.95
CA MET A 127 -27.63 11.23 -11.20
C MET A 127 -27.85 12.75 -11.07
N PRO A 128 -27.20 13.58 -11.92
CA PRO A 128 -27.35 15.04 -11.88
C PRO A 128 -28.79 15.54 -12.10
N ASP A 129 -29.63 14.76 -12.76
CA ASP A 129 -31.05 15.05 -13.01
C ASP A 129 -31.97 14.60 -11.86
N GLY A 130 -31.40 14.08 -10.77
CA GLY A 130 -32.13 13.62 -9.59
C GLY A 130 -32.53 12.15 -9.60
N ARG A 131 -32.41 11.44 -10.73
CA ARG A 131 -32.72 10.00 -10.82
C ARG A 131 -31.68 9.15 -10.11
N LEU A 132 -32.05 7.93 -9.74
CA LEU A 132 -31.12 6.95 -9.15
C LEU A 132 -30.72 5.91 -10.19
N LYS A 133 -29.41 5.74 -10.39
CA LYS A 133 -28.83 4.65 -11.17
C LYS A 133 -28.44 3.53 -10.21
N ARG A 134 -29.09 2.37 -10.35
CA ARG A 134 -28.79 1.13 -9.63
C ARG A 134 -27.95 0.22 -10.50
N ILE A 135 -26.83 -0.23 -9.96
CA ILE A 135 -25.99 -1.28 -10.54
C ILE A 135 -26.33 -2.56 -9.79
N LEU A 136 -26.90 -3.52 -10.51
CA LEU A 136 -27.39 -4.79 -10.01
C LEU A 136 -26.53 -5.93 -10.56
N CYS A 137 -26.35 -6.99 -9.77
CA CYS A 137 -25.63 -8.19 -10.15
C CYS A 137 -26.53 -9.42 -9.96
N ASP A 138 -26.77 -10.16 -11.03
CA ASP A 138 -27.34 -11.50 -10.94
C ASP A 138 -26.30 -12.43 -10.32
N GLN A 139 -26.62 -13.00 -9.16
CA GLN A 139 -25.70 -13.85 -8.41
C GLN A 139 -25.54 -15.26 -9.01
N GLU A 140 -26.45 -15.69 -9.90
CA GLU A 140 -26.36 -16.98 -10.58
C GLU A 140 -25.51 -16.89 -11.85
N THR A 141 -25.71 -15.82 -12.64
CA THR A 141 -25.06 -15.65 -13.94
C THR A 141 -23.82 -14.75 -13.90
N GLY A 142 -23.70 -13.90 -12.87
CA GLY A 142 -22.67 -12.85 -12.79
C GLY A 142 -22.95 -11.64 -13.68
N GLU A 143 -24.12 -11.57 -14.33
CA GLU A 143 -24.49 -10.47 -15.21
C GLU A 143 -24.69 -9.17 -14.43
N ILE A 144 -24.11 -8.07 -14.93
CA ILE A 144 -24.30 -6.73 -14.36
C ILE A 144 -25.36 -5.98 -15.16
N VAL A 145 -26.42 -5.54 -14.47
CA VAL A 145 -27.52 -4.78 -15.06
C VAL A 145 -27.59 -3.40 -14.44
N GLU A 146 -27.69 -2.38 -15.28
CA GLU A 146 -27.89 -1.00 -14.85
C GLU A 146 -29.36 -0.59 -15.03
N ARG A 147 -29.97 -0.02 -13.99
CA ARG A 147 -31.35 0.50 -14.05
C ARG A 147 -31.41 1.92 -13.54
N VAL A 148 -32.08 2.79 -14.29
CA VAL A 148 -32.35 4.17 -13.87
C VAL A 148 -33.79 4.26 -13.42
N VAL A 149 -34.01 4.68 -12.18
CA VAL A 149 -35.33 4.85 -11.56
C VAL A 149 -35.50 6.29 -11.08
N GLU A 150 -36.74 6.74 -10.88
CA GLU A 150 -37.00 8.01 -10.22
C GLU A 150 -36.49 7.97 -8.77
N GLY A 151 -35.87 9.07 -8.34
CA GLY A 151 -35.13 9.18 -7.07
C GLY A 151 -35.86 9.89 -5.95
#